data_AF-A0A8S3SV09-F1
#
_entry.id   AF-A0A8S3SV09-F1
#
_cell.length_a   1.000
_cell.length_b   1.000
_cell.length_c   1.000
_cell.angle_alpha   90.00
_cell.angle_beta   90.00
_cell.angle_gamma   90.00
#
_symmetry.space_group_name_H-M   'P 1'
#
loop_
_entity.id
_entity.type
_entity.pdbx_description
1 polymer ?
#
loop_
_entity_poly.entity_id
_entity_poly.type
_entity_poly.pdbx_seq_one_letter_code
_entity_poly.pdbx_strand_id
1 'polypeptide(L)'
;MGATLAEINSQAELQFVRKLAMSGRRTSWIGGTDAANEGEWKWISGAPMTVSDFKPLTSKQMIKYDRPERQDCLAISSHVDFHWRGIFCIQGYEYICEQENNNSNSHACDHGWTQFEQSCYYSSAIIGNVFQVRHRHKHWFGAQAECEGKGAKLAELNTESELQFVRQLAQKRHTSVWIGGTDGDKEGQWMWASGTPVSVKDFKPVTDPRMKQFDRPEQQDCLAIVGGHWKDLNCLKTLDYICEKKNTQNKVTVSKEKKSRDIDETRRN
;
A
#
# COMPACT_ATOMS: atom_id res chain seq x y z
N MET A 1 -8.62 5.12 -22.27
CA MET A 1 -8.05 5.03 -20.91
C MET A 1 -6.60 5.43 -21.06
N GLY A 2 -6.15 6.57 -20.51
CA GLY A 2 -4.81 7.12 -20.73
C GLY A 2 -3.71 6.35 -19.99
N ALA A 3 -3.70 5.03 -20.14
CA ALA A 3 -2.84 4.06 -19.49
C ALA A 3 -2.27 3.10 -20.55
N THR A 4 -1.08 2.58 -20.33
CA THR A 4 -0.36 1.64 -21.21
C THR A 4 -0.23 0.27 -20.52
N LEU A 5 0.19 -0.78 -21.22
CA LEU A 5 0.57 -2.03 -20.55
C LEU A 5 1.82 -1.76 -19.69
N ALA A 6 1.88 -2.42 -18.53
CA ALA A 6 2.93 -2.14 -17.55
C ALA A 6 4.34 -2.42 -18.08
N GLU A 7 5.22 -1.44 -17.93
CA GLU A 7 6.65 -1.51 -18.17
C GLU A 7 7.36 -1.58 -16.81
N ILE A 8 8.37 -2.44 -16.71
CA ILE A 8 9.08 -2.67 -15.46
C ILE A 8 10.49 -2.10 -15.60
N ASN A 9 10.69 -0.97 -14.95
CA ASN A 9 11.90 -0.16 -15.00
C ASN A 9 12.63 -0.11 -13.65
N SER A 10 12.09 -0.77 -12.62
CA SER A 10 12.73 -0.91 -11.32
C SER A 10 12.39 -2.21 -10.60
N GLN A 11 13.25 -2.60 -9.67
CA GLN A 11 12.99 -3.73 -8.76
C GLN A 11 11.71 -3.51 -7.94
N ALA A 12 11.36 -2.27 -7.60
CA ALA A 12 10.14 -1.97 -6.84
C ALA A 12 8.87 -2.23 -7.68
N GLU A 13 8.88 -1.81 -8.95
CA GLU A 13 7.81 -2.09 -9.92
C GLU A 13 7.66 -3.59 -10.17
N LEU A 14 8.79 -4.31 -10.33
CA LEU A 14 8.77 -5.76 -10.48
C LEU A 14 8.06 -6.45 -9.31
N GLN A 15 8.38 -6.06 -8.07
CA GLN A 15 7.73 -6.62 -6.89
C GLN A 15 6.24 -6.27 -6.84
N PHE A 16 5.86 -5.07 -7.28
CA PHE A 16 4.47 -4.65 -7.33
C PHE A 16 3.66 -5.43 -8.38
N VAL A 17 4.16 -5.55 -9.60
CA VAL A 17 3.54 -6.31 -10.69
C VAL A 17 3.39 -7.79 -10.30
N ARG A 18 4.40 -8.38 -9.64
CA ARG A 18 4.31 -9.74 -9.09
C ARG A 18 3.17 -9.91 -8.09
N LYS A 19 2.94 -8.93 -7.21
CA LYS A 19 1.82 -8.96 -6.26
C LYS A 19 0.47 -8.90 -6.98
N LEU A 20 0.35 -8.07 -8.01
CA LEU A 20 -0.88 -7.98 -8.81
C LEU A 20 -1.18 -9.29 -9.54
N ALA A 21 -0.18 -9.88 -10.20
CA ALA A 21 -0.30 -11.16 -10.91
C ALA A 21 -0.68 -12.35 -10.01
N MET A 22 -0.44 -12.27 -8.70
CA MET A 22 -0.90 -13.27 -7.72
C MET A 22 -2.35 -13.07 -7.28
N SER A 23 -2.90 -11.87 -7.44
CA SER A 23 -4.28 -11.56 -7.02
C SER A 23 -5.33 -11.89 -8.09
N GLY A 24 -4.91 -12.08 -9.35
CA GLY A 24 -5.75 -12.42 -10.51
C GLY A 24 -5.63 -13.87 -10.99
N ARG A 25 -6.24 -14.20 -12.13
CA ARG A 25 -6.12 -15.53 -12.77
C ARG A 25 -4.74 -15.71 -13.40
N ARG A 26 -3.76 -16.08 -12.58
CA ARG A 26 -2.54 -16.89 -12.85
C ARG A 26 -1.55 -16.46 -13.96
N THR A 27 -1.95 -15.81 -15.05
CA THR A 27 -1.09 -15.27 -16.12
C THR A 27 -1.65 -13.93 -16.61
N SER A 28 -0.81 -12.90 -16.69
CA SER A 28 -1.23 -11.56 -17.11
C SER A 28 -0.27 -10.94 -18.13
N TRP A 29 -0.81 -10.25 -19.12
CA TRP A 29 -0.09 -9.44 -20.10
C TRP A 29 0.57 -8.22 -19.46
N ILE A 30 1.77 -7.91 -19.94
CA ILE A 30 2.56 -6.71 -19.62
C ILE A 30 3.19 -6.17 -20.92
N GLY A 31 3.83 -5.01 -20.86
CA GLY A 31 4.21 -4.22 -22.02
C GLY A 31 5.43 -4.72 -22.82
N GLY A 32 5.85 -5.98 -22.69
CA GLY A 32 7.01 -6.49 -23.41
C GLY A 32 6.67 -7.08 -24.76
N THR A 33 7.51 -6.82 -25.77
CA THR A 33 7.39 -7.39 -27.12
C THR A 33 8.72 -7.49 -27.84
N ASP A 34 8.89 -8.51 -28.68
CA ASP A 34 9.94 -8.64 -29.69
C ASP A 34 9.38 -8.73 -31.12
N ALA A 35 8.13 -8.31 -31.34
CA ALA A 35 7.43 -8.37 -32.64
C ALA A 35 8.15 -7.64 -33.78
N ALA A 36 9.02 -6.68 -33.46
CA ALA A 36 9.82 -5.98 -34.44
C ALA A 36 11.01 -6.82 -34.93
N ASN A 37 11.66 -7.55 -34.02
CA ASN A 37 12.88 -8.30 -34.22
C ASN A 37 12.91 -9.47 -33.24
N GLU A 38 12.68 -10.69 -33.72
CA GLU A 38 12.65 -11.91 -32.89
C GLU A 38 13.89 -12.00 -31.98
N GLY A 39 13.67 -12.16 -30.67
CA GLY A 39 14.72 -12.23 -29.66
C GLY A 39 15.25 -10.89 -29.16
N GLU A 40 14.86 -9.76 -29.75
CA GLU A 40 15.15 -8.41 -29.26
C GLU A 40 13.96 -7.81 -28.49
N TRP A 41 13.82 -8.21 -27.24
CA TRP A 41 12.74 -7.74 -26.38
C TRP A 41 12.87 -6.26 -26.01
N LYS A 42 11.78 -5.53 -26.20
CA LYS A 42 11.61 -4.12 -25.83
C LYS A 42 10.29 -3.92 -25.13
N TRP A 43 10.19 -2.84 -24.37
CA TRP A 43 8.90 -2.36 -23.90
C TRP A 43 8.11 -1.70 -25.03
N ILE A 44 6.79 -1.59 -24.89
CA ILE A 44 5.92 -0.95 -25.89
C ILE A 44 6.23 0.54 -26.09
N SER A 45 6.90 1.20 -25.13
CA SER A 45 7.51 2.52 -25.27
C SER A 45 8.72 2.56 -26.22
N GLY A 46 9.27 1.40 -26.57
CA GLY A 46 10.54 1.25 -27.29
C GLY A 46 11.77 1.21 -26.38
N ALA A 47 11.60 1.35 -25.06
CA ALA A 47 12.69 1.24 -24.10
C ALA A 47 13.32 -0.18 -24.13
N PRO A 48 14.65 -0.29 -24.04
CA PRO A 48 15.31 -1.59 -24.00
C PRO A 48 15.04 -2.29 -22.67
N MET A 49 14.79 -3.59 -22.72
CA MET A 49 14.71 -4.42 -21.52
C MET A 49 16.13 -4.72 -21.00
N THR A 50 16.46 -4.31 -19.78
CA THR A 50 17.80 -4.55 -19.23
C THR A 50 17.94 -5.94 -18.61
N VAL A 51 19.10 -6.58 -18.81
CA VAL A 51 19.39 -7.98 -18.45
C VAL A 51 19.32 -8.23 -16.92
N SER A 52 19.37 -7.21 -16.07
CA SER A 52 19.32 -7.34 -14.61
C SER A 52 17.91 -7.51 -14.03
N ASP A 53 16.88 -7.01 -14.73
CA ASP A 53 15.48 -7.10 -14.28
C ASP A 53 14.87 -8.47 -14.63
N PHE A 54 15.45 -9.12 -15.63
CA PHE A 54 15.18 -10.47 -16.02
C PHE A 54 16.12 -11.40 -15.26
N LYS A 55 15.58 -12.43 -14.59
CA LYS A 55 16.32 -13.68 -14.44
C LYS A 55 15.94 -14.56 -15.62
N PRO A 56 16.56 -14.38 -16.81
CA PRO A 56 16.31 -15.30 -17.89
C PRO A 56 16.84 -16.66 -17.44
N LEU A 57 16.04 -17.69 -17.64
CA LEU A 57 16.63 -18.96 -18.07
C LEU A 57 17.50 -18.57 -19.27
N THR A 58 18.82 -18.55 -19.07
CA THR A 58 19.80 -18.14 -20.07
C THR A 58 19.34 -18.62 -21.44
N SER A 59 19.40 -17.77 -22.46
CA SER A 59 18.78 -17.87 -23.79
C SER A 59 18.85 -19.25 -24.49
N LYS A 60 19.64 -20.19 -23.99
CA LYS A 60 19.65 -21.61 -24.34
C LYS A 60 18.44 -22.43 -23.89
N GLN A 61 17.65 -22.00 -22.91
CA GLN A 61 16.50 -22.78 -22.39
C GLN A 61 15.15 -22.37 -22.97
N MET A 62 15.06 -21.21 -23.63
CA MET A 62 13.89 -20.82 -24.43
C MET A 62 13.78 -21.55 -25.78
N ILE A 63 14.81 -22.33 -26.17
CA ILE A 63 14.93 -22.92 -27.51
C ILE A 63 14.20 -24.25 -27.68
N LYS A 64 13.58 -24.85 -26.64
CA LYS A 64 13.19 -26.27 -26.79
C LYS A 64 11.76 -26.62 -27.20
N TYR A 65 10.73 -25.79 -27.01
CA TYR A 65 9.37 -26.23 -27.38
C TYR A 65 8.46 -25.09 -27.84
N ASP A 66 7.89 -25.29 -29.03
CA ASP A 66 6.95 -24.46 -29.78
C ASP A 66 7.49 -23.23 -30.54
N ARG A 67 6.91 -23.00 -31.73
CA ARG A 67 7.37 -22.11 -32.80
C ARG A 67 7.64 -20.68 -32.26
N PRO A 68 8.91 -20.24 -32.13
CA PRO A 68 9.27 -18.99 -31.46
C PRO A 68 8.80 -17.75 -32.23
N GLU A 69 8.78 -17.82 -33.58
CA GLU A 69 8.51 -16.75 -34.55
C GLU A 69 7.09 -16.13 -34.51
N ARG A 70 6.30 -16.42 -33.48
CA ARG A 70 4.91 -15.96 -33.31
C ARG A 70 4.55 -15.64 -31.86
N GLN A 71 5.50 -15.68 -30.93
CA GLN A 71 5.29 -15.53 -29.49
C GLN A 71 5.73 -14.16 -29.00
N ASP A 72 5.28 -13.12 -29.71
CA ASP A 72 5.91 -11.80 -29.66
C ASP A 72 5.44 -10.92 -28.50
N CYS A 73 4.61 -11.45 -27.60
CA CYS A 73 4.01 -10.70 -26.50
C CYS A 73 4.39 -11.31 -25.16
N LEU A 74 4.69 -10.45 -24.18
CA LEU A 74 5.19 -10.86 -22.88
C LEU A 74 4.08 -10.99 -21.83
N ALA A 75 4.06 -12.13 -21.14
CA ALA A 75 3.24 -12.29 -19.94
C ALA A 75 4.04 -12.76 -18.73
N ILE A 76 3.55 -12.37 -17.56
CA ILE A 76 4.02 -12.84 -16.26
C ILE A 76 3.08 -13.91 -15.73
N SER A 77 3.62 -15.07 -15.31
CA SER A 77 2.82 -16.17 -14.75
C SER A 77 3.22 -16.50 -13.31
N SER A 78 2.23 -16.63 -12.43
CA SER A 78 2.45 -16.98 -11.02
C SER A 78 2.61 -18.50 -10.76
N HIS A 79 2.43 -19.35 -11.78
CA HIS A 79 2.50 -20.82 -11.65
C HIS A 79 3.89 -21.43 -11.69
N VAL A 80 4.83 -20.68 -12.24
CA VAL A 80 6.21 -21.07 -12.43
C VAL A 80 7.00 -19.85 -12.02
N ASP A 81 7.31 -19.67 -10.73
CA ASP A 81 8.21 -18.64 -10.17
C ASP A 81 8.28 -17.27 -10.90
N PHE A 82 7.15 -16.70 -11.31
CA PHE A 82 7.11 -15.43 -12.06
C PHE A 82 7.93 -15.45 -13.36
N HIS A 83 7.97 -16.60 -14.04
CA HIS A 83 8.65 -16.75 -15.31
C HIS A 83 7.94 -15.92 -16.38
N TRP A 84 8.75 -15.16 -17.09
CA TRP A 84 8.38 -14.40 -18.26
C TRP A 84 8.35 -15.36 -19.44
N ARG A 85 7.23 -15.39 -20.18
CA ARG A 85 7.11 -16.21 -21.38
C ARG A 85 6.64 -15.31 -22.52
N GLY A 86 7.36 -15.38 -23.64
CA GLY A 86 6.78 -15.04 -24.92
C GLY A 86 5.59 -15.96 -25.14
N ILE A 87 4.45 -15.38 -25.50
CA ILE A 87 3.23 -16.11 -25.77
C ILE A 87 2.54 -15.46 -26.97
N PHE A 88 1.71 -16.24 -27.67
CA PHE A 88 0.97 -15.73 -28.83
C PHE A 88 0.09 -14.55 -28.41
N CYS A 89 0.27 -13.40 -29.06
CA CYS A 89 -0.45 -12.15 -28.75
C CYS A 89 -1.99 -12.27 -28.81
N ILE A 90 -2.51 -13.30 -29.49
CA ILE A 90 -3.95 -13.57 -29.63
C ILE A 90 -4.57 -14.31 -28.44
N GLN A 91 -3.79 -14.65 -27.41
CA GLN A 91 -4.30 -15.38 -26.24
C GLN A 91 -5.11 -14.47 -25.30
N GLY A 92 -6.25 -14.99 -24.82
CA GLY A 92 -7.14 -14.30 -23.91
C GLY A 92 -6.67 -14.37 -22.45
N TYR A 93 -5.67 -13.54 -22.09
CA TYR A 93 -5.24 -13.35 -20.70
C TYR A 93 -5.70 -12.02 -20.11
N GLU A 94 -5.70 -11.93 -18.78
CA GLU A 94 -5.82 -10.66 -18.06
C GLU A 94 -4.61 -9.77 -18.38
N TYR A 95 -4.67 -8.46 -18.09
CA TYR A 95 -3.59 -7.52 -18.38
C TYR A 95 -3.35 -6.57 -17.22
N ILE A 96 -2.10 -6.14 -17.07
CA ILE A 96 -1.70 -5.15 -16.07
C ILE A 96 -1.33 -3.87 -16.82
N CYS A 97 -2.02 -2.78 -16.49
CA CYS A 97 -1.73 -1.46 -17.02
C CYS A 97 -0.86 -0.64 -16.07
N GLU A 98 -0.03 0.22 -16.62
CA GLU A 98 0.59 1.35 -15.93
C GLU A 98 -0.03 2.66 -16.41
N GLN A 99 0.08 3.68 -15.57
CA GLN A 99 -0.32 5.03 -15.94
C GLN A 99 0.66 6.00 -15.28
N GLU A 100 1.30 6.84 -16.10
CA GLU A 100 2.13 7.92 -15.58
C GLU A 100 1.26 8.93 -14.84
N ASN A 101 1.65 9.22 -13.60
CA ASN A 101 1.00 10.26 -12.83
C ASN A 101 1.56 11.62 -13.27
N ASN A 102 1.12 12.13 -14.43
CA ASN A 102 1.50 13.44 -14.98
C ASN A 102 0.95 14.63 -14.19
N ASN A 103 0.78 14.47 -12.88
CA ASN A 103 0.34 15.50 -11.98
C ASN A 103 1.49 15.87 -11.04
N SER A 104 2.34 16.82 -11.46
CA SER A 104 3.32 17.52 -10.61
C SER A 104 2.62 18.48 -9.63
N ASN A 105 1.52 18.02 -9.05
CA ASN A 105 0.72 18.61 -7.98
C ASN A 105 -0.01 17.46 -7.25
N SER A 106 0.70 16.38 -6.94
CA SER A 106 0.10 15.16 -6.39
C SER A 106 -0.22 15.34 -4.90
N HIS A 107 -1.41 15.84 -4.61
CA HIS A 107 -2.09 15.74 -3.32
C HIS A 107 -2.45 14.28 -2.93
N ALA A 108 -1.80 13.28 -3.53
CA ALA A 108 -2.09 11.86 -3.34
C ALA A 108 -1.02 11.22 -2.43
N CYS A 109 -1.44 10.23 -1.65
CA CYS A 109 -0.55 9.50 -0.75
C CYS A 109 0.54 8.72 -1.48
N ASP A 110 1.66 8.47 -0.80
CA ASP A 110 2.75 7.64 -1.33
C ASP A 110 2.25 6.27 -1.81
N HIS A 111 2.97 5.66 -2.75
CA HIS A 111 2.63 4.33 -3.25
C HIS A 111 2.51 3.30 -2.10
N GLY A 112 1.45 2.49 -2.13
CA GLY A 112 1.11 1.54 -1.06
C GLY A 112 0.32 2.14 0.10
N TRP A 113 0.01 3.44 0.06
CA TRP A 113 -0.91 4.10 0.98
C TRP A 113 -2.23 4.41 0.27
N THR A 114 -3.33 4.32 1.01
CA THR A 114 -4.67 4.70 0.55
C THR A 114 -5.03 6.04 1.16
N GLN A 115 -5.39 7.02 0.34
CA GLN A 115 -5.89 8.30 0.82
C GLN A 115 -7.32 8.16 1.33
N PHE A 116 -7.58 8.73 2.50
CA PHE A 116 -8.92 8.97 2.99
C PHE A 116 -8.94 10.33 3.70
N GLU A 117 -9.82 11.21 3.24
CA GLU A 117 -9.86 12.61 3.67
C GLU A 117 -8.47 13.28 3.58
N GLN A 118 -7.96 13.80 4.71
CA GLN A 118 -6.68 14.51 4.81
C GLN A 118 -5.55 13.61 5.35
N SER A 119 -5.78 12.30 5.39
CA SER A 119 -4.85 11.30 5.90
C SER A 119 -4.53 10.22 4.85
N CYS A 120 -3.39 9.58 5.06
CA CYS A 120 -2.89 8.47 4.28
C CYS A 120 -2.81 7.23 5.17
N TYR A 121 -3.35 6.11 4.70
CA TYR A 121 -3.43 4.87 5.46
C TYR A 121 -2.67 3.71 4.80
N TYR A 122 -1.89 2.99 5.59
CA TYR A 122 -1.18 1.79 5.16
C TYR A 122 -1.75 0.58 5.89
N SER A 123 -2.11 -0.48 5.17
CA SER A 123 -2.62 -1.72 5.76
C SER A 123 -1.64 -2.87 5.53
N SER A 124 -1.12 -3.47 6.61
CA SER A 124 -0.26 -4.65 6.52
C SER A 124 -0.97 -5.83 5.86
N ALA A 125 -2.29 -5.92 6.00
CA ALA A 125 -3.10 -6.99 5.42
C ALA A 125 -3.17 -6.92 3.88
N ILE A 126 -3.13 -5.70 3.34
CA ILE A 126 -3.23 -5.43 1.89
C ILE A 126 -1.85 -5.42 1.25
N ILE A 127 -0.88 -4.76 1.88
CA ILE A 127 0.45 -4.51 1.30
C ILE A 127 1.49 -5.54 1.73
N GLY A 128 1.32 -6.13 2.91
CA GLY A 128 2.24 -7.11 3.49
C GLY A 128 2.42 -8.34 2.60
N ASN A 129 3.63 -8.87 2.60
CA ASN A 129 3.96 -10.06 1.82
C ASN A 129 3.19 -11.28 2.38
N VAL A 130 2.31 -11.86 1.56
CA VAL A 130 1.47 -13.02 1.93
C VAL A 130 2.32 -14.24 2.34
N PHE A 131 3.54 -14.36 1.81
CA PHE A 131 4.46 -15.47 2.11
C PHE A 131 5.35 -15.23 3.34
N GLN A 132 5.34 -14.03 3.91
CA GLN A 132 6.13 -13.68 5.09
C GLN A 132 5.24 -13.19 6.22
N VAL A 133 4.44 -14.11 6.77
CA VAL A 133 3.48 -13.87 7.85
C VAL A 133 4.13 -13.18 9.06
N ARG A 134 5.39 -13.49 9.38
CA ARG A 134 6.16 -12.83 10.47
C ARG A 134 6.41 -11.34 10.26
N HIS A 135 6.48 -10.90 9.01
CA HIS A 135 6.62 -9.47 8.68
C HIS A 135 5.25 -8.78 8.59
N ARG A 136 4.19 -9.55 8.33
CA ARG A 136 2.82 -9.07 8.20
C ARG A 136 2.12 -8.87 9.55
N HIS A 137 2.24 -9.85 10.46
CA HIS A 137 1.63 -9.76 11.79
C HIS A 137 2.63 -9.26 12.82
N LYS A 138 2.20 -8.34 13.67
CA LYS A 138 3.00 -7.76 14.75
C LYS A 138 2.18 -7.68 16.03
N HIS A 139 2.85 -7.75 17.17
CA HIS A 139 2.26 -7.30 18.43
C HIS A 139 2.11 -5.76 18.40
N TRP A 140 1.27 -5.21 19.27
CA TRP A 140 0.85 -3.80 19.17
C TRP A 140 2.05 -2.83 19.15
N PHE A 141 2.99 -2.98 20.09
CA PHE A 141 4.22 -2.16 20.13
C PHE A 141 5.07 -2.29 18.86
N GLY A 142 5.16 -3.49 18.29
CA GLY A 142 5.90 -3.73 17.06
C GLY A 142 5.20 -3.13 15.85
N ALA A 143 3.86 -3.13 15.84
CA ALA A 143 3.07 -2.48 14.80
C ALA A 143 3.22 -0.95 14.86
N GLN A 144 3.17 -0.37 16.06
CA GLN A 144 3.43 1.05 16.28
C GLN A 144 4.82 1.45 15.80
N ALA A 145 5.87 0.70 16.17
CA ALA A 145 7.23 0.95 15.70
C ALA A 145 7.37 0.85 14.16
N GLU A 146 6.67 -0.10 13.51
CA GLU A 146 6.65 -0.21 12.04
C GLU A 146 5.94 0.98 11.39
N CYS A 147 4.90 1.54 12.02
CA CYS A 147 4.26 2.76 11.53
C CYS A 147 5.18 3.98 11.72
N GLU A 148 5.83 4.11 12.88
CA GLU A 148 6.79 5.18 13.16
C GLU A 148 7.98 5.16 12.18
N GLY A 149 8.50 3.97 11.87
CA GLY A 149 9.53 3.79 10.85
C GLY A 149 9.11 4.22 9.44
N LYS A 150 7.81 4.42 9.20
CA LYS A 150 7.25 4.97 7.94
C LYS A 150 6.82 6.44 8.05
N GLY A 151 7.18 7.13 9.13
CA GLY A 151 6.75 8.50 9.42
C GLY A 151 5.25 8.60 9.70
N ALA A 152 4.67 7.54 10.29
CA ALA A 152 3.26 7.40 10.59
C ALA A 152 3.07 6.94 12.04
N LYS A 153 1.84 6.68 12.43
CA LYS A 153 1.45 6.06 13.70
C LYS A 153 0.39 5.00 13.45
N LEU A 154 0.08 4.13 14.40
CA LEU A 154 -1.13 3.33 14.29
C LEU A 154 -2.36 4.25 14.14
N ALA A 155 -3.32 3.81 13.32
CA ALA A 155 -4.46 4.64 12.94
C ALA A 155 -5.29 5.07 14.15
N GLU A 156 -5.70 6.33 14.15
CA GLU A 156 -6.56 6.92 15.18
C GLU A 156 -7.91 7.26 14.55
N LEU A 157 -8.98 6.82 15.17
CA LEU A 157 -10.32 6.89 14.58
C LEU A 157 -11.10 7.99 15.30
N ASN A 158 -10.90 9.22 14.84
CA ASN A 158 -11.45 10.42 15.45
C ASN A 158 -12.85 10.76 14.93
N THR A 159 -13.25 10.15 13.82
CA THR A 159 -14.59 10.31 13.23
C THR A 159 -15.22 8.96 12.91
N GLU A 160 -16.56 8.93 12.83
CA GLU A 160 -17.28 7.75 12.35
C GLU A 160 -16.90 7.41 10.90
N SER A 161 -16.56 8.42 10.08
CA SER A 161 -16.11 8.21 8.69
C SER A 161 -14.77 7.46 8.64
N GLU A 162 -13.81 7.83 9.48
CA GLU A 162 -12.53 7.13 9.64
C GLU A 162 -12.74 5.69 10.13
N LEU A 163 -13.65 5.49 11.09
CA LEU A 163 -14.01 4.17 11.58
C LEU A 163 -14.56 3.27 10.46
N GLN A 164 -15.54 3.76 9.69
CA GLN A 164 -16.11 2.99 8.58
C GLN A 164 -15.08 2.67 7.51
N PHE A 165 -14.20 3.62 7.19
CA PHE A 165 -13.11 3.40 6.25
C PHE A 165 -12.14 2.31 6.72
N VAL A 166 -11.70 2.37 7.98
CA VAL A 166 -10.80 1.37 8.55
C VAL A 166 -11.45 -0.01 8.65
N ARG A 167 -12.76 -0.09 8.96
CA ARG A 167 -13.54 -1.34 8.90
C ARG A 167 -13.49 -1.96 7.51
N GLN A 168 -13.69 -1.17 6.45
CA GLN A 168 -13.63 -1.65 5.08
C GLN A 168 -12.22 -2.16 4.72
N LEU A 169 -11.17 -1.46 5.14
CA LEU A 169 -9.79 -1.93 4.94
C LEU A 169 -9.53 -3.29 5.62
N ALA A 170 -10.01 -3.48 6.85
CA ALA A 170 -9.88 -4.75 7.57
C ALA A 170 -10.71 -5.88 6.92
N GLN A 171 -11.92 -5.56 6.44
CA GLN A 171 -12.84 -6.52 5.82
C GLN A 171 -12.34 -7.06 4.47
N LYS A 172 -11.57 -6.29 3.69
CA LYS A 172 -11.03 -6.73 2.38
C LYS A 172 -10.25 -8.06 2.44
N ARG A 173 -9.70 -8.42 3.61
CA ARG A 173 -9.01 -9.69 3.84
C ARG A 173 -9.59 -10.49 5.01
N HIS A 174 -10.78 -10.12 5.50
CA HIS A 174 -11.42 -10.70 6.67
C HIS A 174 -10.48 -10.83 7.88
N THR A 175 -9.63 -9.81 8.10
CA THR A 175 -8.57 -9.86 9.12
C THR A 175 -8.94 -9.02 10.36
N SER A 176 -8.22 -9.28 11.45
CA SER A 176 -8.21 -8.42 12.64
C SER A 176 -7.00 -7.50 12.56
N VAL A 177 -7.19 -6.22 12.87
CA VAL A 177 -6.14 -5.20 12.73
C VAL A 177 -5.93 -4.43 14.02
N TRP A 178 -4.68 -4.17 14.38
CA TRP A 178 -4.32 -3.19 15.40
C TRP A 178 -4.61 -1.76 14.93
N ILE A 179 -5.11 -0.94 15.85
CA ILE A 179 -5.24 0.51 15.75
C ILE A 179 -4.61 1.17 16.99
N GLY A 180 -4.48 2.49 16.98
CA GLY A 180 -3.58 3.20 17.90
C GLY A 180 -4.08 3.37 19.34
N GLY A 181 -5.20 2.76 19.73
CA GLY A 181 -5.75 2.93 21.08
C GLY A 181 -5.05 2.02 22.10
N THR A 182 -4.77 2.55 23.29
CA THR A 182 -4.27 1.80 24.44
C THR A 182 -4.73 2.44 25.76
N ASP A 183 -4.97 1.65 26.79
CA ASP A 183 -5.20 2.11 28.17
C ASP A 183 -4.18 1.54 29.16
N GLY A 184 -3.02 1.07 28.68
CA GLY A 184 -2.01 0.43 29.52
C GLY A 184 -1.35 1.35 30.56
N ASP A 185 -1.46 2.66 30.40
CA ASP A 185 -1.04 3.63 31.43
C ASP A 185 -2.03 3.66 32.61
N LYS A 186 -3.33 3.48 32.32
CA LYS A 186 -4.40 3.47 33.31
C LYS A 186 -5.66 2.81 32.73
N GLU A 187 -5.93 1.61 33.21
CA GLU A 187 -7.12 0.81 32.88
C GLU A 187 -8.40 1.65 32.77
N GLY A 188 -9.10 1.52 31.65
CA GLY A 188 -10.33 2.25 31.33
C GLY A 188 -10.12 3.70 30.86
N GLN A 189 -8.89 4.21 30.85
CA GLN A 189 -8.53 5.50 30.25
C GLN A 189 -7.81 5.29 28.92
N TRP A 190 -8.61 5.15 27.88
CA TRP A 190 -8.11 4.93 26.52
C TRP A 190 -7.50 6.20 25.92
N MET A 191 -6.27 6.04 25.44
CA MET A 191 -5.48 7.05 24.77
C MET A 191 -5.07 6.54 23.39
N TRP A 192 -5.11 7.42 22.39
CA TRP A 192 -4.48 7.18 21.11
C TRP A 192 -2.97 7.27 21.23
N ALA A 193 -2.23 6.63 20.31
CA ALA A 193 -0.77 6.66 20.24
C ALA A 193 -0.19 8.08 20.10
N SER A 194 -0.97 9.08 19.67
CA SER A 194 -0.59 10.50 19.72
C SER A 194 -0.65 11.15 21.10
N GLY A 195 -1.14 10.44 22.12
CA GLY A 195 -1.44 10.98 23.44
C GLY A 195 -2.76 11.75 23.52
N THR A 196 -3.65 11.63 22.53
CA THR A 196 -5.00 12.22 22.60
C THR A 196 -6.01 11.23 23.19
N PRO A 197 -6.99 11.66 24.01
CA PRO A 197 -7.98 10.75 24.57
C PRO A 197 -8.87 10.12 23.50
N VAL A 198 -9.18 8.84 23.64
CA VAL A 198 -10.18 8.17 22.82
C VAL A 198 -11.57 8.62 23.29
N SER A 199 -12.42 9.04 22.35
CA SER A 199 -13.80 9.38 22.66
C SER A 199 -14.57 8.16 23.15
N VAL A 200 -14.96 8.18 24.43
CA VAL A 200 -15.72 7.10 25.08
C VAL A 200 -17.09 6.85 24.42
N LYS A 201 -17.64 7.84 23.70
CA LYS A 201 -18.91 7.67 22.96
C LYS A 201 -18.77 6.77 21.74
N ASP A 202 -17.59 6.81 21.12
CA ASP A 202 -17.25 6.07 19.90
C ASP A 202 -16.61 4.71 20.26
N PHE A 203 -15.91 4.66 21.40
CA PHE A 203 -15.41 3.44 22.02
C PHE A 203 -16.55 2.61 22.62
N LYS A 204 -17.14 1.73 21.81
CA LYS A 204 -18.06 0.68 22.25
C LYS A 204 -17.37 -0.68 22.18
N PRO A 205 -16.47 -1.01 23.12
CA PRO A 205 -15.83 -2.30 23.13
C PRO A 205 -16.93 -3.34 23.28
N VAL A 206 -16.88 -4.38 22.45
CA VAL A 206 -17.67 -5.57 22.74
C VAL A 206 -16.99 -6.26 23.91
N THR A 207 -17.29 -5.79 25.12
CA THR A 207 -16.99 -6.53 26.34
C THR A 207 -17.95 -7.71 26.37
N ASP A 208 -17.53 -8.88 25.88
CA ASP A 208 -18.33 -10.10 26.09
C ASP A 208 -18.31 -10.40 27.59
N PRO A 209 -19.46 -10.32 28.30
CA PRO A 209 -19.49 -10.58 29.73
C PRO A 209 -19.03 -12.00 30.09
N ARG A 210 -19.06 -12.94 29.15
CA ARG A 210 -18.58 -14.32 29.31
C ARG A 210 -17.06 -14.44 29.17
N MET A 211 -16.39 -13.46 28.55
CA MET A 211 -14.92 -13.43 28.43
C MET A 211 -14.23 -12.82 29.65
N LYS A 212 -14.96 -12.12 30.53
CA LYS A 212 -14.44 -11.67 31.84
C LYS A 212 -13.98 -12.81 32.77
N GLN A 213 -14.41 -14.04 32.50
CA GLN A 213 -14.11 -15.20 33.35
C GLN A 213 -12.80 -15.93 32.95
N PHE A 214 -12.29 -15.72 31.74
CA PHE A 214 -11.15 -16.46 31.18
C PHE A 214 -9.97 -15.59 30.77
N ASP A 215 -10.18 -14.30 30.52
CA ASP A 215 -9.12 -13.34 30.25
C ASP A 215 -8.90 -12.47 31.49
N ARG A 216 -7.64 -12.38 31.95
CA ARG A 216 -7.25 -11.44 33.01
C ARG A 216 -7.49 -10.03 32.47
N PRO A 217 -8.48 -9.26 32.96
CA PRO A 217 -8.86 -7.97 32.37
C PRO A 217 -7.67 -7.01 32.30
N GLU A 218 -6.87 -7.02 33.36
CA GLU A 218 -5.64 -6.25 33.57
C GLU A 218 -4.43 -6.64 32.68
N GLN A 219 -4.66 -7.30 31.54
CA GLN A 219 -3.62 -7.62 30.54
C GLN A 219 -4.07 -7.36 29.09
N GLN A 220 -5.24 -6.75 28.91
CA GLN A 220 -5.74 -6.35 27.61
C GLN A 220 -5.73 -4.83 27.62
N ASP A 221 -4.71 -4.25 26.97
CA ASP A 221 -4.49 -2.81 27.02
C ASP A 221 -4.42 -2.19 25.61
N CYS A 222 -4.76 -2.96 24.57
CA CYS A 222 -4.47 -2.59 23.18
C CYS A 222 -5.69 -2.77 22.27
N LEU A 223 -5.98 -1.74 21.50
CA LEU A 223 -7.20 -1.66 20.70
C LEU A 223 -7.02 -2.27 19.31
N ALA A 224 -7.93 -3.16 18.96
CA ALA A 224 -8.05 -3.76 17.63
C ALA A 224 -9.45 -3.59 17.03
N ILE A 225 -9.53 -3.66 15.70
CA ILE A 225 -10.77 -3.95 14.98
C ILE A 225 -10.83 -5.45 14.68
N VAL A 226 -11.82 -6.14 15.25
CA VAL A 226 -12.06 -7.58 15.06
C VAL A 226 -13.50 -7.78 14.59
N GLY A 227 -13.67 -8.35 13.39
CA GLY A 227 -15.01 -8.54 12.80
C GLY A 227 -15.77 -7.23 12.61
N GLY A 228 -15.06 -6.10 12.45
CA GLY A 228 -15.64 -4.77 12.35
C GLY A 228 -15.94 -4.10 13.71
N HIS A 229 -15.68 -4.74 14.84
CA HIS A 229 -15.94 -4.15 16.16
C HIS A 229 -14.64 -3.84 16.89
N TRP A 230 -14.70 -2.82 17.75
CA TRP A 230 -13.59 -2.46 18.62
C TRP A 230 -13.47 -3.55 19.68
N LYS A 231 -12.26 -4.06 19.84
CA LYS A 231 -11.91 -5.03 20.87
C LYS A 231 -10.64 -4.60 21.55
N ASP A 232 -10.72 -4.58 22.86
CA ASP A 232 -9.56 -4.62 23.71
C ASP A 232 -8.96 -6.03 23.70
N LEU A 233 -7.65 -6.14 23.52
CA LEU A 233 -6.92 -7.38 23.38
C LEU A 233 -5.54 -7.26 24.03
N ASN A 234 -5.01 -8.41 24.46
CA ASN A 234 -3.63 -8.49 24.93
C ASN A 234 -2.65 -7.99 23.85
N CYS A 235 -1.87 -6.97 24.21
CA CYS A 235 -0.93 -6.27 23.34
C CYS A 235 0.10 -7.18 22.67
N LEU A 236 0.41 -8.34 23.26
CA LEU A 236 1.38 -9.32 22.74
C LEU A 236 0.80 -10.22 21.64
N LYS A 237 -0.52 -10.18 21.38
CA LYS A 237 -1.11 -10.88 20.24
C LYS A 237 -0.57 -10.33 18.94
N THR A 238 -0.25 -11.19 17.98
CA THR A 238 0.22 -10.75 16.67
C THR A 238 -0.93 -10.64 15.68
N LEU A 239 -1.24 -9.42 15.22
CA LEU A 239 -2.30 -9.14 14.24
C LEU A 239 -1.73 -8.35 13.06
N ASP A 240 -2.51 -8.24 12.00
CA ASP A 240 -2.31 -7.17 11.02
C ASP A 240 -2.46 -5.80 11.70
N TYR A 241 -2.05 -4.72 11.03
CA TYR A 241 -2.12 -3.37 11.57
C TYR A 241 -2.37 -2.35 10.47
N ILE A 242 -2.93 -1.20 10.87
CA ILE A 242 -3.17 -0.07 9.98
C ILE A 242 -2.42 1.14 10.53
N CYS A 243 -1.56 1.73 9.69
CA CYS A 243 -0.89 2.99 9.98
C CYS A 243 -1.64 4.16 9.36
N GLU A 244 -1.51 5.34 9.97
CA GLU A 244 -2.02 6.61 9.49
C GLU A 244 -0.94 7.70 9.58
N LYS A 245 -0.87 8.55 8.56
CA LYS A 245 -0.15 9.83 8.60
C LYS A 245 -0.96 10.93 7.93
N LYS A 246 -0.82 12.18 8.40
CA LYS A 246 -1.45 13.32 7.72
C LYS A 246 -0.81 13.56 6.36
N ASN A 247 -1.64 13.92 5.39
CA ASN A 247 -1.18 14.31 4.07
C ASN A 247 -0.62 15.74 4.14
N THR A 248 0.69 15.87 4.34
CA THR A 248 1.36 17.17 4.59
C THR A 248 1.55 18.04 3.34
N GLN A 249 0.99 17.68 2.18
CA GLN A 249 1.04 18.48 0.95
C GLN A 249 0.11 19.72 0.96
N ASN A 250 -0.41 20.13 2.13
CA ASN A 250 -1.39 21.23 2.29
C ASN A 250 -0.84 22.53 2.90
N LYS A 251 0.48 22.75 2.91
CA LYS A 251 1.07 24.04 3.34
C LYS A 251 1.85 24.73 2.22
N VAL A 252 1.15 25.13 1.16
CA VAL A 252 1.59 26.30 0.36
C VAL A 252 0.91 27.53 0.97
N THR A 253 1.54 28.12 1.98
CA THR A 253 1.20 29.48 2.41
C THR A 253 1.60 30.44 1.30
N VAL A 254 0.63 30.86 0.48
CA VAL A 254 0.82 32.00 -0.43
C VAL A 254 0.79 33.28 0.40
N SER A 255 1.95 33.79 0.80
CA SER A 255 2.06 35.17 1.27
C SER A 255 2.02 36.11 0.08
N LYS A 256 1.00 36.98 0.01
CA LYS A 256 0.94 38.10 -0.93
C LYS A 256 1.98 39.15 -0.51
N GLU A 257 3.07 39.28 -1.25
CA GLU A 257 3.89 40.49 -1.17
C GLU A 257 3.19 41.64 -1.91
N LYS A 258 2.83 42.67 -1.16
CA LYS A 258 2.25 43.92 -1.67
C LYS A 258 3.41 44.80 -2.12
N LYS A 259 3.63 44.94 -3.44
CA LYS A 259 4.65 45.85 -3.97
C LYS A 259 4.19 47.30 -3.71
N SER A 260 4.76 47.94 -2.69
CA SER A 260 4.65 49.40 -2.51
C SER A 260 5.35 50.09 -3.68
N ARG A 261 4.68 51.03 -4.33
CA ARG A 261 5.34 52.00 -5.22
C ARG A 261 5.65 53.21 -4.35
N ASP A 262 6.91 53.34 -3.94
CA ASP A 262 7.40 54.60 -3.42
C ASP A 262 7.65 55.54 -4.60
N ILE A 263 6.97 56.69 -4.56
CA ILE A 263 7.17 57.83 -5.45
C ILE A 263 8.36 58.59 -4.88
N ASP A 264 9.48 58.62 -5.62
CA ASP A 264 10.63 59.46 -5.28
C ASP A 264 10.47 60.83 -5.95
N GLU A 265 9.86 61.76 -5.22
CA GLU A 265 10.04 63.19 -5.44
C GLU A 265 11.33 63.63 -4.74
N THR A 266 12.43 63.81 -5.48
CA THR A 266 13.33 64.99 -5.35
C THR A 266 14.55 64.92 -6.28
N ARG A 267 14.53 65.74 -7.33
CA ARG A 267 15.75 66.38 -7.87
C ARG A 267 15.42 67.80 -8.34
N ARG A 268 15.51 68.74 -7.40
CA ARG A 268 15.92 70.12 -7.70
C ARG A 268 17.39 70.22 -7.33
N ASN A 269 18.21 70.53 -8.33
CA ASN A 269 19.25 71.56 -8.32
C ASN A 269 19.54 71.91 -9.77
#